data_AF-A0A086YTH7-F1
#
_entry.id   AF-A0A086YTH7-F1
#
_cell.length_a   1.000
_cell.length_b   1.000
_cell.length_c   1.000
_cell.angle_alpha   90.00
_cell.angle_beta   90.00
_cell.angle_gamma   90.00
#
_symmetry.space_group_name_H-M   'P 1'
#
loop_
_entity.id
_entity.type
_entity.pdbx_description
1 polymer ?
#
loop_
_entity_poly.entity_id
_entity_poly.type
_entity_poly.pdbx_seq_one_letter_code
_entity_poly.pdbx_strand_id
1 'polypeptide(L)'
;MQTKTVRVSYATWKTLQEMAAKYDNSMQAILDKAIEEYRRKSFLKEANKAFAALQNDSEAWKNELEERAAWDTVLFDGLKEE
;
A
#
# COMPACT_ATOMS: atom_id res chain seq x y z
N MET A 1 12.71 -3.53 -22.79
CA MET A 1 12.59 -2.66 -21.60
C MET A 1 13.77 -1.71 -21.56
N GLN A 2 13.57 -0.43 -21.27
CA GLN A 2 14.67 0.50 -21.03
C GLN A 2 15.19 0.34 -19.60
N THR A 3 16.50 0.29 -19.42
CA THR A 3 17.14 0.19 -18.11
C THR A 3 17.80 1.53 -17.74
N LYS A 4 17.93 1.78 -16.44
CA LYS A 4 18.65 2.92 -15.87
C LYS A 4 19.54 2.41 -14.74
N THR A 5 20.67 3.10 -14.50
CA THR A 5 21.60 2.77 -13.43
C THR A 5 21.42 3.74 -12.27
N VAL A 6 21.23 3.22 -11.06
CA VAL A 6 21.14 4.01 -9.83
C VAL A 6 22.33 3.65 -8.92
N ARG A 7 22.97 4.65 -8.33
CA ARG A 7 24.03 4.43 -7.34
C ARG A 7 23.39 4.07 -5.99
N VAL A 8 23.84 2.97 -5.40
CA VAL A 8 23.42 2.51 -4.07
C VAL A 8 24.66 2.26 -3.20
N SER A 9 24.47 2.21 -1.89
CA SER A 9 25.56 1.84 -0.97
C SER A 9 26.01 0.40 -1.23
N TYR A 10 27.26 0.08 -0.89
CA TYR A 10 27.77 -1.30 -0.98
C TYR A 10 26.94 -2.28 -0.14
N ALA A 11 26.49 -1.85 1.04
CA ALA A 11 25.62 -2.65 1.91
C ALA A 11 24.28 -2.97 1.22
N THR A 12 23.63 -1.98 0.61
CA THR A 12 22.38 -2.17 -0.14
C THR A 12 22.57 -3.14 -1.31
N TRP A 13 23.65 -2.97 -2.08
CA TRP A 13 23.97 -3.87 -3.19
C TRP A 13 24.17 -5.32 -2.71
N LYS A 14 24.92 -5.52 -1.62
CA LYS A 14 25.13 -6.85 -1.02
C LYS A 14 23.81 -7.49 -0.57
N THR A 15 22.95 -6.74 0.10
CA THR A 15 21.62 -7.22 0.50
C THR A 15 20.75 -7.59 -0.71
N LEU A 16 20.77 -6.78 -1.78
CA LEU A 16 20.04 -7.11 -3.02
C LEU A 16 20.57 -8.40 -3.65
N GLN A 17 21.89 -8.61 -3.65
CA GLN A 17 22.52 -9.83 -4.17
C GLN A 17 22.12 -11.06 -3.35
N GLU A 18 22.17 -10.98 -2.01
CA GLU A 18 21.76 -12.06 -1.11
C GLU A 18 20.27 -12.41 -1.26
N MET A 19 19.41 -11.40 -1.40
CA MET A 19 17.98 -11.61 -1.64
C MET A 19 17.71 -12.23 -3.01
N ALA A 20 18.39 -11.76 -4.06
CA ALA A 20 18.29 -12.34 -5.40
C ALA A 20 18.64 -13.84 -5.40
N ALA A 21 19.74 -14.21 -4.73
CA ALA A 21 20.14 -15.61 -4.58
C ALA A 21 19.12 -16.42 -3.75
N LYS A 22 18.61 -15.86 -2.65
CA LYS A 22 17.65 -16.54 -1.76
C LYS A 22 16.32 -16.84 -2.47
N TYR A 23 15.83 -15.93 -3.30
CA TYR A 23 14.52 -16.02 -3.93
C TYR A 23 14.59 -16.48 -5.39
N ASP A 24 15.75 -16.95 -5.87
CA ASP A 24 15.99 -17.36 -7.26
C ASP A 24 15.42 -16.36 -8.28
N ASN A 25 15.76 -15.09 -8.09
CA ASN A 25 15.25 -13.97 -8.89
C ASN A 25 16.37 -13.01 -9.23
N SER A 26 16.21 -12.20 -10.28
CA SER A 26 17.19 -11.17 -10.61
C SER A 26 17.19 -10.05 -9.56
N MET A 27 18.35 -9.41 -9.34
CA MET A 27 18.45 -8.22 -8.47
C MET A 27 17.49 -7.10 -8.90
N GLN A 28 17.25 -6.96 -10.22
CA GLN A 28 16.27 -6.02 -10.75
C GLN A 28 14.86 -6.38 -10.29
N ALA A 29 14.43 -7.64 -10.43
CA ALA A 29 13.09 -8.06 -10.02
C ALA A 29 12.88 -7.92 -8.49
N ILE A 30 13.91 -8.18 -7.69
CA ILE A 30 13.86 -7.93 -6.24
C ILE A 30 13.74 -6.44 -5.93
N LEU A 31 14.51 -5.59 -6.62
CA LEU A 31 14.46 -4.15 -6.45
C LEU A 31 13.08 -3.58 -6.85
N ASP A 32 12.54 -4.01 -7.99
CA ASP A 32 11.22 -3.60 -8.48
C ASP A 32 10.12 -3.96 -7.45
N LYS A 33 10.15 -5.19 -6.92
CA LYS A 33 9.25 -5.63 -5.86
C LYS A 33 9.40 -4.79 -4.58
N ALA A 34 10.64 -4.51 -4.16
CA ALA A 34 10.91 -3.74 -2.95
C ALA A 34 10.38 -2.28 -3.06
N ILE A 35 10.55 -1.66 -4.22
CA ILE A 35 10.04 -0.31 -4.49
C ILE A 35 8.51 -0.29 -4.52
N GLU A 36 7.88 -1.29 -5.16
CA GLU A 36 6.42 -1.37 -5.19
C GLU A 36 5.83 -1.59 -3.80
N GLU A 37 6.45 -2.45 -2.99
CA GLU A 37 6.07 -2.64 -1.58
C GLU A 37 6.21 -1.35 -0.77
N TYR A 38 7.31 -0.61 -0.95
CA TYR A 38 7.49 0.68 -0.28
C TYR A 38 6.43 1.69 -0.71
N ARG A 39 6.13 1.79 -2.01
CA ARG A 39 5.09 2.67 -2.57
C ARG A 39 3.73 2.36 -1.97
N ARG A 40 3.32 1.09 -1.94
CA ARG A 40 2.03 0.66 -1.35
C ARG A 40 1.94 0.99 0.13
N LYS A 41 3.00 0.72 0.89
CA LYS A 41 3.05 1.02 2.33
C LYS A 41 2.98 2.52 2.61
N SER A 42 3.68 3.33 1.83
CA SER A 42 3.63 4.79 1.96
C SER A 42 2.23 5.33 1.64
N PHE A 43 1.61 4.84 0.57
CA PHE A 43 0.24 5.21 0.22
C PHE A 43 -0.77 4.88 1.34
N LEU A 44 -0.73 3.66 1.88
CA LEU A 44 -1.62 3.27 2.99
C LEU A 44 -1.36 4.07 4.27
N LYS A 45 -0.10 4.43 4.56
CA LYS A 45 0.23 5.29 5.70
C LYS A 45 -0.38 6.68 5.54
N GLU A 46 -0.33 7.24 4.34
CA GLU A 46 -0.93 8.54 4.04
C GLU A 46 -2.47 8.49 4.12
N ALA A 47 -3.08 7.45 3.56
CA ALA A 47 -4.53 7.22 3.66
C ALA A 47 -4.98 7.08 5.13
N ASN A 48 -4.28 6.27 5.93
CA ASN A 48 -4.58 6.12 7.35
C ASN A 48 -4.40 7.42 8.13
N LYS A 49 -3.38 8.22 7.79
CA LYS A 49 -3.18 9.54 8.41
C LYS A 49 -4.32 10.49 8.08
N ALA A 50 -4.78 10.51 6.82
CA ALA A 50 -5.92 11.31 6.40
C ALA A 50 -7.22 10.86 7.09
N PHE A 51 -7.43 9.54 7.22
CA PHE A 51 -8.57 8.98 7.94
C PHE A 51 -8.54 9.34 9.43
N ALA A 52 -7.38 9.24 10.08
CA ALA A 52 -7.23 9.66 11.47
C ALA A 52 -7.45 11.17 11.65
N ALA A 53 -7.04 12.00 10.67
CA ALA A 53 -7.33 13.43 10.69
C ALA A 53 -8.83 13.70 10.56
N LEU A 54 -9.53 12.98 9.67
CA LEU A 54 -10.98 13.04 9.51
C LEU A 54 -11.71 12.70 10.81
N GLN A 55 -11.29 11.65 11.51
CA GLN A 55 -11.89 11.24 12.80
C GLN A 55 -11.74 12.29 13.91
N ASN A 56 -10.71 13.14 13.84
CA ASN A 56 -10.49 14.21 14.82
C ASN A 56 -11.30 15.48 14.53
N ASP A 57 -11.93 15.57 13.36
CA ASP A 57 -12.85 16.65 12.99
C ASP A 57 -14.28 16.18 13.26
N SER A 58 -14.92 16.72 14.30
CA SER A 58 -16.24 16.23 14.73
C SER A 58 -17.36 16.46 13.71
N GLU A 59 -17.27 17.52 12.89
CA GLU A 59 -18.28 17.80 11.86
C GLU A 59 -18.07 16.86 10.67
N ALA A 60 -16.84 16.78 10.17
CA ALA A 60 -16.52 15.91 9.05
C ALA A 60 -16.71 14.43 9.39
N TRP A 61 -16.40 14.01 10.62
CA TRP A 61 -16.62 12.64 11.10
C TRP A 61 -18.11 12.28 11.17
N LYS A 62 -18.95 13.22 11.63
CA LYS A 62 -20.40 13.01 11.63
C LYS A 62 -20.94 12.81 10.22
N ASN A 63 -20.50 13.64 9.26
CA ASN A 63 -20.91 13.51 7.86
C ASN A 63 -20.50 12.16 7.25
N GLU A 64 -19.27 11.71 7.53
CA GLU A 64 -18.80 10.40 7.06
C GLU A 64 -19.62 9.23 7.64
N LEU A 65 -20.00 9.29 8.93
CA LEU A 65 -20.85 8.27 9.53
C LEU A 65 -22.26 8.25 8.94
N GLU A 66 -22.85 9.41 8.67
CA GLU A 66 -24.15 9.53 8.00
C GLU A 66 -24.08 8.95 6.58
N GLU A 67 -23.03 9.26 5.83
CA GLU A 67 -22.78 8.68 4.51
C GLU A 67 -22.63 7.15 4.61
N ARG A 68 -21.78 6.66 5.51
CA ARG A 68 -21.53 5.23 5.71
C ARG A 68 -22.82 4.47 6.03
N ALA A 69 -23.66 5.02 6.91
CA ALA A 69 -24.95 4.43 7.25
C ALA A 69 -25.91 4.37 6.04
N ALA A 70 -25.85 5.34 5.13
CA ALA A 70 -26.63 5.29 3.88
C ALA A 70 -26.15 4.15 2.96
N TRP A 71 -24.85 3.90 2.91
CA TRP A 71 -24.27 2.78 2.15
C TRP A 71 -24.55 1.40 2.75
N ASP A 72 -24.80 1.29 4.05
CA ASP A 72 -25.14 0.01 4.68
C ASP A 72 -26.43 -0.63 4.09
N THR A 73 -27.29 0.17 3.45
CA THR A 73 -28.52 -0.32 2.79
C THR A 73 -28.26 -1.32 1.65
N VAL A 74 -27.09 -1.25 1.01
CA VAL A 74 -26.68 -2.14 -0.10
C VAL A 74 -25.67 -3.20 0.35
N LEU A 75 -25.41 -3.34 1.66
CA LEU A 75 -24.40 -4.25 2.19
C LEU A 75 -24.65 -5.72 1.81
N PHE A 76 -25.92 -6.11 1.68
CA PHE A 76 -26.32 -7.49 1.36
C PHE A 76 -26.62 -7.70 -0.12
N ASP A 77 -26.47 -6.67 -0.97
CA ASP A 77 -26.78 -6.79 -2.39
C ASP A 77 -25.90 -7.86 -3.06
N GLY A 78 -26.54 -8.82 -3.72
CA GLY A 78 -25.86 -9.92 -4.43
C GLY A 78 -25.45 -11.10 -3.55
N LEU A 79 -25.71 -11.07 -2.24
CA LEU A 79 -25.62 -12.26 -1.38
C LEU A 79 -26.90 -13.09 -1.54
N LYS A 80 -26.76 -14.38 -1.89
CA LYS A 80 -27.89 -15.32 -1.83
C LYS A 80 -28.16 -15.65 -0.36
N GLU A 81 -29.41 -15.64 0.05
CA GLU A 81 -29.83 -16.27 1.30
C GLU A 81 -29.41 -17.76 1.23
N GLU A 82 -28.69 -18.24 2.25
CA GLU A 82 -28.33 -19.67 2.39
C GLU A 82 -29.55 -20.54 2.65
#